data_AF-A0A7S9WW40-F1
#
_entry.id   AF-A0A7S9WW40-F1
#
_cell.length_a   1.000
_cell.length_b   1.000
_cell.length_c   1.000
_cell.angle_alpha   90.00
_cell.angle_beta   90.00
_cell.angle_gamma   90.00
#
_symmetry.space_group_name_H-M   'P 1'
#
loop_
_entity.id
_entity.type
_entity.pdbx_description
1 polymer ?
#
loop_
_entity_poly.entity_id
_entity_poly.type
_entity_poly.pdbx_seq_one_letter_code
_entity_poly.pdbx_strand_id
1 'polypeptide(L)'
;MITSINGLSNTTIQETTIQKENAKMSKEQEKALIDKLMHKPLAEVLPKFIDIDESKDNWITDAINKIDTMLSKKYDFTIEQRRALIAKYPENMEELEISVLQGHMDWLLTYSVDGKPTISGKMVGLGTKEEETELENFMRSLPDDAMSSKKGSALLGRADLSIEEFKKLYREDVEKTTKEHKEFLAKLHKEEQEYNANFAKEQSEKKFKPMQVKKKYETYDINKDQKFLYVRELLNFKEKRGIDVLELMQKIDKKQILNKMA
;
A
#
# COMPACT_ATOMS: atom_id res chain seq x y z
N MET A 1 -56.66 36.70 -2.23
CA MET A 1 -56.49 35.42 -2.96
C MET A 1 -55.32 35.66 -3.91
N ILE A 2 -54.15 35.05 -3.73
CA ILE A 2 -53.85 33.65 -4.05
C ILE A 2 -52.91 33.09 -2.98
N THR A 3 -53.32 31.98 -2.37
CA THR A 3 -52.50 31.10 -1.52
C THR A 3 -51.60 30.26 -2.40
N SER A 4 -50.28 30.45 -2.31
CA SER A 4 -49.31 29.56 -2.95
C SER A 4 -48.98 28.40 -2.02
N ILE A 5 -49.60 27.26 -2.28
CA ILE A 5 -49.27 25.96 -1.73
C ILE A 5 -48.41 25.28 -2.81
N ASN A 6 -47.18 24.87 -2.45
CA ASN A 6 -46.51 23.65 -2.92
C ASN A 6 -45.05 23.65 -2.44
N GLY A 7 -44.87 23.44 -1.14
CA GLY A 7 -43.73 22.69 -0.65
C GLY A 7 -44.10 21.21 -0.72
N LEU A 8 -43.67 20.51 -1.76
CA LEU A 8 -43.75 19.05 -1.82
C LEU A 8 -42.33 18.51 -1.91
N SER A 9 -41.78 18.22 -0.73
CA SER A 9 -40.49 17.57 -0.53
C SER A 9 -40.50 16.20 -1.21
N ASN A 10 -39.67 16.02 -2.24
CA ASN A 10 -39.52 14.75 -2.99
C ASN A 10 -38.84 13.62 -2.20
N THR A 11 -38.57 13.79 -0.90
CA THR A 11 -37.85 12.80 -0.07
C THR A 11 -38.64 11.51 0.17
N THR A 12 -39.97 11.56 0.22
CA THR A 12 -40.79 10.38 0.55
C THR A 12 -40.92 9.35 -0.59
N ILE A 13 -40.66 9.74 -1.84
CA ILE A 13 -40.88 8.87 -3.02
C ILE A 13 -39.69 7.91 -3.27
N GLN A 14 -38.47 8.31 -2.90
CA GLN A 14 -37.29 7.46 -3.08
C GLN A 14 -37.15 6.41 -1.96
N GLU A 15 -37.41 6.78 -0.70
CA GLU A 15 -37.44 5.83 0.43
C GLU A 15 -38.44 4.68 0.20
N THR A 16 -39.58 4.98 -0.44
CA THR A 16 -40.64 3.98 -0.67
C THR A 16 -40.37 3.04 -1.85
N THR A 17 -39.49 3.38 -2.79
CA THR A 17 -39.23 2.53 -3.96
C THR A 17 -38.20 1.44 -3.65
N ILE A 18 -37.10 1.79 -2.96
CA ILE A 18 -36.04 0.84 -2.59
C ILE A 18 -36.52 -0.08 -1.44
N GLN A 19 -37.27 0.46 -0.46
CA GLN A 19 -37.85 -0.38 0.59
C GLN A 19 -38.97 -1.30 0.09
N LYS A 20 -39.76 -0.91 -0.92
CA LYS A 20 -40.80 -1.79 -1.51
C LYS A 20 -40.23 -2.88 -2.43
N GLU A 21 -39.11 -2.65 -3.12
CA GLU A 21 -38.44 -3.72 -3.90
C GLU A 21 -37.72 -4.73 -3.00
N ASN A 22 -37.16 -4.30 -1.86
CA ASN A 22 -36.40 -5.18 -0.96
C ASN A 22 -37.27 -6.07 -0.06
N ALA A 23 -38.57 -5.80 0.09
CA ALA A 23 -39.46 -6.58 0.94
C ALA A 23 -39.81 -7.99 0.40
N LYS A 24 -39.29 -8.42 -0.77
CA LYS A 24 -39.63 -9.70 -1.43
C LYS A 24 -38.47 -10.43 -2.15
N MET A 25 -37.19 -10.06 -1.95
CA MET A 25 -36.06 -10.76 -2.60
C MET A 25 -35.51 -11.90 -1.74
N SER A 26 -35.07 -13.00 -2.36
CA SER A 26 -34.29 -14.03 -1.67
C SER A 26 -32.87 -13.53 -1.37
N LYS A 27 -32.19 -14.16 -0.39
CA LYS A 27 -30.79 -13.83 -0.06
C LYS A 27 -29.85 -14.00 -1.27
N GLU A 28 -30.06 -15.01 -2.13
CA GLU A 28 -29.26 -15.14 -3.35
C GLU A 28 -29.52 -14.00 -4.35
N GLN A 29 -30.77 -13.55 -4.49
CA GLN A 29 -31.12 -12.46 -5.39
C GLN A 29 -30.54 -11.13 -4.91
N GLU A 30 -30.60 -10.85 -3.60
CA GLU A 30 -30.00 -9.67 -2.99
C GLU A 30 -28.48 -9.68 -3.20
N LYS A 31 -27.82 -10.81 -2.95
CA LYS A 31 -26.37 -10.95 -3.19
C LYS A 31 -25.99 -10.74 -4.67
N ALA A 32 -26.77 -11.29 -5.61
CA ALA A 32 -26.53 -11.08 -7.03
C ALA A 32 -26.74 -9.62 -7.46
N LEU A 33 -27.70 -8.93 -6.85
CA LEU A 33 -27.92 -7.50 -7.09
C LEU A 33 -26.76 -6.67 -6.54
N ILE A 34 -26.32 -6.91 -5.31
CA ILE A 34 -25.15 -6.26 -4.71
C ILE A 34 -23.94 -6.44 -5.61
N ASP A 35 -23.68 -7.67 -6.06
CA ASP A 35 -22.54 -7.96 -6.95
C ASP A 35 -22.64 -7.19 -8.26
N LYS A 36 -23.82 -7.16 -8.88
CA LYS A 36 -24.05 -6.36 -10.09
C LYS A 36 -23.83 -4.86 -9.87
N LEU A 37 -24.19 -4.32 -8.70
CA LEU A 37 -23.99 -2.90 -8.38
C LEU A 37 -22.53 -2.58 -8.07
N MET A 38 -21.82 -3.45 -7.35
CA MET A 38 -20.41 -3.26 -7.02
C MET A 38 -19.48 -3.26 -8.24
N HIS A 39 -19.89 -3.91 -9.34
CA HIS A 39 -19.14 -3.92 -10.60
C HIS A 39 -19.49 -2.74 -11.54
N LYS A 40 -20.38 -1.82 -11.14
CA LYS A 40 -20.74 -0.64 -11.93
C LYS A 40 -19.94 0.59 -11.52
N PRO A 41 -19.74 1.56 -12.44
CA PRO A 41 -19.17 2.85 -12.09
C PRO A 41 -19.98 3.56 -10.99
N LEU A 42 -19.30 4.25 -10.08
CA LEU A 42 -19.94 4.97 -8.98
C LEU A 42 -21.02 5.95 -9.47
N ALA A 43 -20.79 6.63 -10.60
CA ALA A 43 -21.75 7.55 -11.22
C ALA A 43 -23.10 6.90 -11.60
N GLU A 44 -23.13 5.58 -11.86
CA GLU A 44 -24.38 4.86 -12.15
C GLU A 44 -25.08 4.35 -10.88
N VAL A 45 -24.32 4.18 -9.80
CA VAL A 45 -24.80 3.57 -8.55
C VAL A 45 -25.24 4.63 -7.55
N LEU A 46 -24.48 5.72 -7.42
CA LEU A 46 -24.73 6.81 -6.48
C LEU A 46 -26.13 7.42 -6.60
N PRO A 47 -26.68 7.72 -7.81
CA PRO A 47 -28.02 8.29 -7.95
C PRO A 47 -29.15 7.42 -7.42
N LYS A 48 -28.88 6.12 -7.19
CA LYS A 48 -29.86 5.21 -6.58
C LYS A 48 -30.04 5.50 -5.09
N PHE A 49 -29.01 6.01 -4.42
CA PHE A 49 -29.03 6.23 -2.98
C PHE A 49 -29.19 7.71 -2.63
N ILE A 50 -28.72 8.62 -3.49
CA ILE A 50 -28.77 10.05 -3.23
C ILE A 50 -28.88 10.85 -4.52
N ASP A 51 -29.76 11.85 -4.50
CA ASP A 51 -29.83 12.87 -5.55
C ASP A 51 -28.89 14.05 -5.19
N ILE A 52 -27.95 14.38 -6.06
CA ILE A 52 -26.98 15.46 -5.87
C ILE A 52 -27.12 16.44 -7.04
N ASP A 53 -27.37 17.70 -6.72
CA ASP A 53 -27.47 18.77 -7.70
C ASP A 53 -26.12 19.47 -7.83
N GLU A 54 -25.29 19.00 -8.75
CA GLU A 54 -23.95 19.53 -9.03
C GLU A 54 -23.97 20.92 -9.71
N SER A 55 -25.15 21.46 -10.06
CA SER A 55 -25.26 22.77 -10.73
C SER A 55 -25.09 23.97 -9.80
N LYS A 56 -25.08 23.75 -8.48
CA LYS A 56 -24.97 24.82 -7.47
C LYS A 56 -23.52 25.08 -7.09
N ASP A 57 -23.14 26.35 -6.90
CA ASP A 57 -21.75 26.71 -6.53
C ASP A 57 -21.21 25.98 -5.27
N ASN A 58 -22.05 25.68 -4.29
CA ASN A 58 -21.68 25.01 -3.04
C ASN A 58 -22.11 23.53 -2.98
N TRP A 59 -22.35 22.89 -4.13
CA TRP A 59 -22.93 21.54 -4.20
C TRP A 59 -22.10 20.50 -3.43
N ILE A 60 -20.76 20.63 -3.39
CA ILE A 60 -19.88 19.68 -2.69
C ILE A 60 -20.16 19.69 -1.19
N THR A 61 -20.22 20.88 -0.57
CA THR A 61 -20.55 21.02 0.86
C THR A 61 -21.96 20.51 1.13
N ASP A 62 -22.91 20.82 0.27
CA ASP A 62 -24.29 20.35 0.40
C ASP A 62 -24.38 18.82 0.29
N ALA A 63 -23.64 18.21 -0.64
CA ALA A 63 -23.57 16.77 -0.82
C ALA A 63 -22.95 16.07 0.42
N ILE A 64 -21.83 16.56 0.92
CA ILE A 64 -21.18 16.04 2.14
C ILE A 64 -22.16 16.11 3.32
N ASN A 65 -22.79 17.26 3.56
CA ASN A 65 -23.73 17.45 4.66
C ASN A 65 -24.96 16.56 4.51
N LYS A 66 -25.48 16.41 3.30
CA LYS A 66 -26.63 15.55 3.01
C LYS A 66 -26.31 14.09 3.27
N ILE A 67 -25.16 13.60 2.80
CA ILE A 67 -24.69 12.23 3.06
C ILE A 67 -24.52 12.01 4.56
N ASP A 68 -23.81 12.91 5.24
CA ASP A 68 -23.53 12.73 6.67
C ASP A 68 -24.82 12.75 7.51
N THR A 69 -25.75 13.63 7.17
CA THR A 69 -27.07 13.69 7.81
C THR A 69 -27.89 12.42 7.55
N MET A 70 -27.90 11.91 6.31
CA MET A 70 -28.62 10.68 5.96
C MET A 70 -28.07 9.49 6.73
N LEU A 71 -26.75 9.30 6.68
CA LEU A 71 -26.08 8.18 7.32
C LEU A 71 -26.18 8.25 8.84
N SER A 72 -26.02 9.43 9.46
CA SER A 72 -26.09 9.57 10.92
C SER A 72 -27.52 9.45 11.48
N LYS A 73 -28.56 9.79 10.69
CA LYS A 73 -29.96 9.60 11.11
C LYS A 73 -30.40 8.16 10.98
N LYS A 74 -29.92 7.47 9.94
CA LYS A 74 -30.34 6.11 9.60
C LYS A 74 -29.53 5.06 10.37
N TYR A 75 -28.27 5.36 10.67
CA TYR A 75 -27.34 4.45 11.31
C TYR A 75 -26.63 5.13 12.48
N ASP A 76 -26.59 4.47 13.63
CA ASP A 76 -25.84 4.92 14.80
C ASP A 76 -24.35 4.55 14.67
N PHE A 77 -23.73 4.96 13.55
CA PHE A 77 -22.33 4.68 13.23
C PHE A 77 -21.50 5.97 13.16
N THR A 78 -20.33 5.94 13.80
CA THR A 78 -19.30 6.98 13.62
C THR A 78 -18.74 6.95 12.20
N ILE A 79 -18.06 8.02 11.78
CA ILE A 79 -17.36 8.05 10.47
C ILE A 79 -16.36 6.88 10.35
N GLU A 80 -15.64 6.55 11.42
CA GLU A 80 -14.66 5.46 11.42
C GLU A 80 -15.33 4.08 11.26
N GLN A 81 -16.48 3.88 11.91
CA GLN A 81 -17.26 2.65 11.74
C GLN A 81 -17.79 2.51 10.31
N ARG A 82 -18.28 3.60 9.71
CA ARG A 82 -18.70 3.62 8.30
C ARG A 82 -17.53 3.28 7.36
N ARG A 83 -16.34 3.84 7.60
CA ARG A 83 -15.13 3.54 6.82
C ARG A 83 -14.65 2.10 6.97
N ALA A 84 -14.83 1.49 8.14
CA ALA A 84 -14.54 0.08 8.34
C ALA A 84 -15.44 -0.85 7.52
N LEU A 85 -16.66 -0.41 7.18
CA LEU A 85 -17.57 -1.13 6.28
C LEU A 85 -17.13 -1.03 4.81
N ILE A 86 -16.56 0.11 4.37
CA ILE A 86 -15.96 0.25 3.03
C ILE A 86 -14.85 -0.79 2.80
N ALA A 87 -14.08 -1.11 3.83
CA ALA A 87 -12.98 -2.08 3.74
C ALA A 87 -13.43 -3.53 3.53
N LYS A 88 -14.74 -3.80 3.59
CA LYS A 88 -15.32 -5.14 3.44
C LYS A 88 -16.26 -5.16 2.24
N TYR A 89 -16.46 -6.36 1.69
CA TYR A 89 -17.50 -6.55 0.69
C TYR A 89 -18.87 -6.47 1.39
N PRO A 90 -19.82 -5.65 0.90
CA PRO A 90 -21.11 -5.47 1.57
C PRO A 90 -21.93 -6.75 1.57
N GLU A 91 -22.43 -7.17 2.73
CA GLU A 91 -23.20 -8.41 2.88
C GLU A 91 -24.69 -8.24 2.60
N ASN A 92 -25.18 -7.01 2.65
CA ASN A 92 -26.59 -6.64 2.48
C ASN A 92 -26.70 -5.26 1.81
N MET A 93 -27.91 -4.90 1.36
CA MET A 93 -28.15 -3.62 0.68
C MET A 93 -27.87 -2.38 1.55
N GLU A 94 -27.99 -2.50 2.86
CA GLU A 94 -27.71 -1.41 3.81
C GLU A 94 -26.21 -1.12 3.91
N GLU A 95 -25.37 -2.15 4.02
CA GLU A 95 -23.91 -2.00 3.98
C GLU A 95 -23.43 -1.46 2.63
N LEU A 96 -24.08 -1.88 1.53
CA LEU A 96 -23.80 -1.34 0.20
C LEU A 96 -24.10 0.17 0.14
N GLU A 97 -25.25 0.60 0.63
CA GLU A 97 -25.65 2.01 0.69
C GLU A 97 -24.65 2.83 1.52
N ILE A 98 -24.28 2.34 2.72
CA ILE A 98 -23.27 3.00 3.57
C ILE A 98 -21.94 3.10 2.83
N SER A 99 -21.47 2.01 2.22
CA SER A 99 -20.19 1.96 1.51
C SER A 99 -20.15 2.94 0.33
N VAL A 100 -21.20 2.98 -0.49
CA VAL A 100 -21.30 3.89 -1.64
C VAL A 100 -21.35 5.35 -1.20
N LEU A 101 -22.20 5.68 -0.23
CA LEU A 101 -22.39 7.05 0.23
C LEU A 101 -21.15 7.57 0.98
N GLN A 102 -20.60 6.79 1.91
CA GLN A 102 -19.39 7.16 2.65
C GLN A 102 -18.17 7.23 1.71
N GLY A 103 -18.07 6.31 0.74
CA GLY A 103 -17.01 6.33 -0.26
C GLY A 103 -17.05 7.59 -1.13
N HIS A 104 -18.25 8.02 -1.56
CA HIS A 104 -18.40 9.27 -2.30
C HIS A 104 -18.07 10.49 -1.43
N MET A 105 -18.52 10.52 -0.17
CA MET A 105 -18.18 11.58 0.78
C MET A 105 -16.66 11.69 1.01
N ASP A 106 -15.97 10.56 1.20
CA ASP A 106 -14.52 10.51 1.37
C ASP A 106 -13.79 10.98 0.10
N TRP A 107 -14.30 10.64 -1.09
CA TRP A 107 -13.78 11.15 -2.36
C TRP A 107 -13.92 12.68 -2.44
N LEU A 108 -15.09 13.23 -2.13
CA LEU A 108 -15.29 14.69 -2.08
C LEU A 108 -14.34 15.36 -1.09
N LEU A 109 -14.20 14.82 0.13
CA LEU A 109 -13.30 15.34 1.16
C LEU A 109 -11.81 15.26 0.76
N THR A 110 -11.43 14.25 -0.02
CA THR A 110 -10.07 14.09 -0.51
C THR A 110 -9.71 15.14 -1.56
N TYR A 111 -10.67 15.50 -2.41
CA TYR A 111 -10.45 16.31 -3.59
C TYR A 111 -11.00 17.74 -3.50
N SER A 112 -11.54 18.13 -2.36
CA SER A 112 -12.03 19.48 -2.09
C SER A 112 -11.53 20.04 -0.75
N VAL A 113 -11.45 21.36 -0.67
CA VAL A 113 -11.18 22.10 0.57
C VAL A 113 -12.25 23.18 0.68
N ASP A 114 -12.91 23.26 1.84
CA ASP A 114 -13.99 24.22 2.11
C ASP A 114 -15.10 24.20 1.03
N GLY A 115 -15.42 23.01 0.52
CA GLY A 115 -16.45 22.83 -0.53
C GLY A 115 -16.00 23.21 -1.94
N LYS A 116 -14.75 23.60 -2.13
CA LYS A 116 -14.19 23.97 -3.44
C LYS A 116 -13.28 22.88 -3.98
N PRO A 117 -13.37 22.50 -5.27
CA PRO A 117 -12.45 21.57 -5.88
C PRO A 117 -11.00 22.04 -5.75
N THR A 118 -10.11 21.15 -5.32
CA THR A 118 -8.66 21.35 -5.40
C THR A 118 -8.19 21.25 -6.86
N ILE A 119 -6.93 21.58 -7.16
CA ILE A 119 -6.35 21.33 -8.48
C ILE A 119 -6.48 19.85 -8.87
N SER A 120 -6.13 18.92 -7.97
CA SER A 120 -6.39 17.50 -8.19
C SER A 120 -7.87 17.19 -8.37
N GLY A 121 -8.74 17.84 -7.59
CA GLY A 121 -10.19 17.67 -7.72
C GLY A 121 -10.70 18.03 -9.12
N LYS A 122 -10.22 19.14 -9.68
CA LYS A 122 -10.54 19.55 -11.05
C LYS A 122 -10.06 18.53 -12.08
N MET A 123 -8.87 17.95 -11.88
CA MET A 123 -8.33 16.90 -12.76
C MET A 123 -9.12 15.59 -12.74
N VAL A 124 -9.88 15.31 -11.67
CA VAL A 124 -10.70 14.08 -11.55
C VAL A 124 -12.19 14.32 -11.78
N GLY A 125 -12.55 15.49 -12.31
CA GLY A 125 -13.92 15.80 -12.73
C GLY A 125 -14.79 16.52 -11.69
N LEU A 126 -14.23 17.10 -10.63
CA LEU A 126 -14.97 18.01 -9.74
C LEU A 126 -15.06 19.45 -10.28
N GLY A 127 -14.27 19.77 -11.32
CA GLY A 127 -14.31 21.05 -12.02
C GLY A 127 -15.14 20.99 -13.30
N THR A 128 -14.96 21.99 -14.16
CA THR A 128 -15.51 21.93 -15.53
C THR A 128 -14.69 20.99 -16.42
N LYS A 129 -15.27 20.55 -17.55
CA LYS A 129 -14.56 19.70 -18.51
C LYS A 129 -13.37 20.42 -19.16
N GLU A 130 -13.48 21.73 -19.31
CA GLU A 130 -12.41 22.60 -19.81
C GLU A 130 -11.25 22.63 -18.82
N GLU A 131 -11.52 22.84 -17.52
CA GLU A 131 -10.50 22.84 -16.47
C GLU A 131 -9.78 21.48 -16.36
N GLU A 132 -10.53 20.38 -16.41
CA GLU A 132 -10.00 19.01 -16.41
C GLU A 132 -9.02 18.80 -17.57
N THR A 133 -9.46 19.15 -18.78
CA THR A 133 -8.67 19.00 -20.02
C THR A 133 -7.43 19.90 -20.01
N GLU A 134 -7.57 21.13 -19.53
CA GLU A 134 -6.48 22.10 -19.45
C GLU A 134 -5.38 21.64 -18.48
N LEU A 135 -5.77 21.12 -17.32
CA LEU A 135 -4.84 20.57 -16.33
C LEU A 135 -4.20 19.26 -16.83
N GLU A 136 -4.97 18.36 -17.44
CA GLU A 136 -4.42 17.12 -18.00
C GLU A 136 -3.37 17.41 -19.09
N ASN A 137 -3.68 18.33 -20.02
CA ASN A 137 -2.74 18.74 -21.06
C ASN A 137 -1.48 19.39 -20.48
N PHE A 138 -1.63 20.20 -19.44
CA PHE A 138 -0.48 20.78 -18.75
C PHE A 138 0.41 19.70 -18.14
N MET A 139 -0.15 18.75 -17.40
CA MET A 139 0.63 17.70 -16.76
C MET A 139 1.33 16.79 -17.79
N ARG A 140 0.67 16.51 -18.93
CA ARG A 140 1.26 15.78 -20.07
C ARG A 140 2.32 16.58 -20.83
N SER A 141 2.35 17.90 -20.70
CA SER A 141 3.35 18.76 -21.37
C SER A 141 4.70 18.80 -20.67
N LEU A 142 4.77 18.28 -19.44
CA LEU A 142 6.01 18.23 -18.67
C LEU A 142 6.93 17.13 -19.24
N PRO A 143 8.26 17.30 -19.15
CA PRO A 143 9.21 16.25 -19.54
C PRO A 143 8.96 14.93 -18.80
N ASP A 144 9.22 13.78 -19.45
CA ASP A 144 9.07 12.46 -18.83
C ASP A 144 9.96 12.27 -17.59
N ASP A 145 11.12 12.95 -17.53
CA ASP A 145 12.04 12.95 -16.40
C ASP A 145 11.78 14.10 -15.41
N ALA A 146 10.65 14.79 -15.54
CA ALA A 146 10.23 15.85 -14.63
C ALA A 146 10.07 15.30 -13.21
N MET A 147 10.78 15.91 -12.28
CA MET A 147 10.68 15.63 -10.85
C MET A 147 9.96 16.80 -10.18
N SER A 148 8.94 16.53 -9.36
CA SER A 148 8.34 17.53 -8.47
C SER A 148 8.80 17.32 -7.03
N SER A 149 9.00 18.40 -6.29
CA SER A 149 9.28 18.32 -4.85
C SER A 149 8.00 18.06 -4.06
N LYS A 150 8.15 17.80 -2.75
CA LYS A 150 7.01 17.76 -1.81
C LYS A 150 6.17 19.05 -1.84
N LYS A 151 6.80 20.20 -2.10
CA LYS A 151 6.08 21.48 -2.23
C LYS A 151 5.28 21.53 -3.52
N GLY A 152 5.85 21.08 -4.64
CA GLY A 152 5.15 20.94 -5.90
C GLY A 152 3.93 20.03 -5.78
N SER A 153 4.09 18.84 -5.17
CA SER A 153 2.96 17.93 -4.94
C SER A 153 1.88 18.54 -4.04
N ALA A 154 2.25 19.37 -3.06
CA ALA A 154 1.27 20.03 -2.17
C ALA A 154 0.41 21.07 -2.90
N LEU A 155 0.88 21.64 -4.02
CA LEU A 155 0.09 22.58 -4.83
C LEU A 155 -1.17 21.93 -5.41
N LEU A 156 -1.12 20.62 -5.68
CA LEU A 156 -2.25 19.87 -6.21
C LEU A 156 -3.45 19.82 -5.25
N GLY A 157 -3.19 19.89 -3.94
CA GLY A 157 -4.21 19.90 -2.89
C GLY A 157 -4.78 21.30 -2.57
N ARG A 158 -4.42 22.33 -3.33
CA ARG A 158 -4.90 23.70 -3.11
C ARG A 158 -6.19 23.95 -3.87
N ALA A 159 -7.17 24.59 -3.23
CA ALA A 159 -8.45 24.98 -3.84
C ALA A 159 -8.58 26.50 -4.07
N ASP A 160 -7.62 27.28 -3.59
CA ASP A 160 -7.61 28.74 -3.67
C ASP A 160 -6.73 29.28 -4.82
N LEU A 161 -5.93 28.41 -5.46
CA LEU A 161 -5.11 28.77 -6.61
C LEU A 161 -5.95 28.75 -7.88
N SER A 162 -5.75 29.74 -8.73
CA SER A 162 -6.17 29.64 -10.13
C SER A 162 -5.31 28.61 -10.88
N ILE A 163 -5.84 28.06 -11.98
CA ILE A 163 -5.11 27.09 -12.81
C ILE A 163 -3.80 27.71 -13.36
N GLU A 164 -3.81 28.97 -13.75
CA GLU A 164 -2.62 29.66 -14.26
C GLU A 164 -1.56 29.89 -13.18
N GLU A 165 -1.96 30.27 -11.96
CA GLU A 165 -1.03 30.37 -10.83
C GLU A 165 -0.45 29.01 -10.46
N PHE A 166 -1.28 27.96 -10.42
CA PHE A 166 -0.84 26.59 -10.19
C PHE A 166 0.21 26.17 -11.23
N LYS A 167 -0.10 26.33 -12.53
CA LYS A 167 0.81 25.98 -13.62
C LYS A 167 2.16 26.69 -13.51
N LYS A 168 2.15 27.96 -13.13
CA LYS A 168 3.38 28.74 -12.94
C LYS A 168 4.22 28.18 -11.78
N LEU A 169 3.61 28.05 -10.60
CA LEU A 169 4.29 27.56 -9.40
C LEU A 169 4.79 26.12 -9.55
N TYR A 170 3.98 25.27 -10.20
CA TYR A 170 4.33 23.87 -10.43
C TYR A 170 5.49 23.73 -11.44
N ARG A 171 5.50 24.52 -12.51
CA ARG A 171 6.65 24.56 -13.44
C ARG A 171 7.93 25.00 -12.75
N GLU A 172 7.87 26.07 -11.95
CA GLU A 172 9.04 26.56 -11.21
C GLU A 172 9.60 25.48 -10.27
N ASP A 173 8.73 24.76 -9.56
CA ASP A 173 9.12 23.65 -8.69
C ASP A 173 9.73 22.48 -9.48
N VAL A 174 9.11 22.10 -10.61
CA VAL A 174 9.58 21.01 -11.46
C VAL A 174 10.94 21.33 -12.09
N GLU A 175 11.11 22.53 -12.65
CA GLU A 175 12.37 22.96 -13.25
C GLU A 175 13.50 22.96 -12.22
N LYS A 176 13.23 23.52 -11.04
CA LYS A 176 14.19 23.57 -9.95
C LYS A 176 14.56 22.16 -9.47
N THR A 177 13.58 21.32 -9.17
CA THR A 177 13.80 20.00 -8.60
C THR A 177 14.49 19.07 -9.60
N THR A 178 14.10 19.13 -10.87
CA THR A 178 14.73 18.36 -11.94
C THR A 178 16.20 18.77 -12.13
N LYS A 179 16.49 20.08 -12.07
CA LYS A 179 17.87 20.57 -12.14
C LYS A 179 18.71 20.11 -10.94
N GLU A 180 18.21 20.29 -9.73
CA GLU A 180 18.89 19.85 -8.50
C GLU A 180 19.16 18.34 -8.53
N HIS A 181 18.20 17.55 -9.02
CA HIS A 181 18.36 16.10 -9.15
C HIS A 181 19.44 15.73 -10.18
N LYS A 182 19.45 16.38 -11.35
CA LYS A 182 20.48 16.16 -12.38
C LYS A 182 21.88 16.53 -11.89
N GLU A 183 22.02 17.64 -11.17
CA GLU A 183 23.29 18.05 -10.57
C GLU A 183 23.76 17.07 -9.49
N PHE A 184 22.84 16.59 -8.66
CA PHE A 184 23.13 15.57 -7.65
C PHE A 184 23.61 14.25 -8.30
N LEU A 185 22.92 13.76 -9.33
CA LEU A 185 23.34 12.54 -10.04
C LEU A 185 24.71 12.72 -10.72
N ALA A 186 24.97 13.87 -11.34
CA ALA A 186 26.28 14.15 -11.94
C ALA A 186 27.41 14.13 -10.91
N LYS A 187 27.17 14.70 -9.71
CA LYS A 187 28.13 14.66 -8.60
C LYS A 187 28.34 13.23 -8.09
N LEU A 188 27.26 12.47 -7.90
CA LEU A 188 27.31 11.09 -7.45
C LEU A 188 28.11 10.21 -8.41
N HIS A 189 27.88 10.33 -9.72
CA HIS A 189 28.64 9.58 -10.73
C HIS A 189 30.12 9.93 -10.74
N LYS A 190 30.47 11.21 -10.51
CA LYS A 190 31.87 11.62 -10.41
C LYS A 190 32.54 11.02 -9.16
N GLU A 191 31.88 11.08 -8.01
CA GLU A 191 32.38 10.48 -6.76
C GLU A 191 32.55 8.96 -6.90
N GLU A 192 31.61 8.27 -7.57
CA GLU A 192 31.69 6.83 -7.85
C GLU A 192 32.86 6.49 -8.79
N GLN A 193 33.08 7.28 -9.84
CA GLN A 193 34.23 7.10 -10.74
C GLN A 193 35.56 7.31 -10.02
N GLU A 194 35.67 8.34 -9.17
CA GLU A 194 36.86 8.61 -8.37
C GLU A 194 37.11 7.48 -7.35
N TYR A 195 36.06 7.00 -6.68
CA TYR A 195 36.15 5.85 -5.78
C TYR A 195 36.64 4.59 -6.51
N ASN A 196 36.04 4.26 -7.65
CA ASN A 196 36.42 3.07 -8.43
C ASN A 196 37.86 3.17 -8.96
N ALA A 197 38.30 4.35 -9.39
CA ALA A 197 39.68 4.58 -9.82
C ALA A 197 40.68 4.44 -8.67
N ASN A 198 40.36 4.96 -7.48
CA ASN A 198 41.19 4.81 -6.29
C ASN A 198 41.24 3.35 -5.83
N PHE A 199 40.11 2.65 -5.84
CA PHE A 199 40.04 1.22 -5.52
C PHE A 199 40.89 0.38 -6.49
N ALA A 200 40.82 0.66 -7.79
CA ALA A 200 41.66 -0.02 -8.78
C ALA A 200 43.16 0.24 -8.56
N LYS A 201 43.54 1.48 -8.20
CA LYS A 201 44.91 1.82 -7.83
C LYS A 201 45.36 1.07 -6.59
N GLU A 202 44.58 1.06 -5.51
CA GLU A 202 44.88 0.30 -4.30
C GLU A 202 45.08 -1.19 -4.58
N GLN A 203 44.24 -1.80 -5.44
CA GLN A 203 44.41 -3.20 -5.85
C GLN A 203 45.71 -3.41 -6.64
N SER A 204 46.08 -2.48 -7.52
CA SER A 204 47.32 -2.57 -8.29
C SER A 204 48.59 -2.35 -7.44
N GLU A 205 48.50 -1.50 -6.41
CA GLU A 205 49.58 -1.22 -5.46
C GLU A 205 49.72 -2.31 -4.40
N LYS A 206 48.61 -2.97 -4.03
CA LYS A 206 48.60 -4.25 -3.31
C LYS A 206 49.12 -5.37 -4.24
N LYS A 207 50.39 -5.26 -4.65
CA LYS A 207 51.13 -6.39 -5.20
C LYS A 207 51.02 -7.53 -4.20
N PHE A 208 50.35 -8.61 -4.60
CA PHE A 208 50.25 -9.84 -3.84
C PHE A 208 51.68 -10.27 -3.45
N LYS A 209 52.05 -10.09 -2.19
CA LYS A 209 53.26 -10.71 -1.65
C LYS A 209 52.84 -12.13 -1.28
N PRO A 210 53.29 -13.17 -2.02
CA PRO A 210 53.00 -14.53 -1.58
C PRO A 210 53.49 -14.66 -0.14
N MET A 211 52.60 -15.14 0.74
CA MET A 211 52.95 -15.39 2.13
C MET A 211 54.09 -16.40 2.15
N GLN A 212 55.32 -15.93 2.38
CA GLN A 212 56.44 -16.82 2.65
C GLN A 212 56.30 -17.30 4.10
N VAL A 213 55.69 -18.47 4.26
CA VAL A 213 55.59 -19.15 5.55
C VAL A 213 57.01 -19.47 6.03
N LYS A 214 57.55 -18.68 6.97
CA LYS A 214 58.88 -18.90 7.58
C LYS A 214 58.88 -19.91 8.74
N LYS A 215 57.72 -20.35 9.22
CA LYS A 215 57.60 -21.36 10.27
C LYS A 215 57.30 -22.72 9.64
N LYS A 216 58.20 -23.69 9.80
CA LYS A 216 57.86 -25.10 9.61
C LYS A 216 56.87 -25.47 10.72
N TYR A 217 55.58 -25.40 10.42
CA TYR A 217 54.59 -26.07 11.24
C TYR A 217 54.77 -27.56 10.98
N GLU A 218 54.95 -28.36 12.02
CA GLU A 218 54.84 -29.81 11.86
C GLU A 218 53.40 -30.08 11.40
N THR A 219 53.27 -30.57 10.17
CA THR A 219 51.97 -31.02 9.65
C THR A 219 51.46 -32.09 10.61
N TYR A 220 50.27 -31.89 11.16
CA TYR A 220 49.62 -32.86 12.03
C TYR A 220 49.57 -34.22 11.33
N ASP A 221 50.30 -35.19 11.87
CA ASP A 221 50.32 -36.57 11.37
C ASP A 221 49.31 -37.37 12.19
N ILE A 222 48.17 -37.64 11.57
CA ILE A 222 47.06 -38.38 12.17
C ILE A 222 47.48 -39.79 12.64
N ASN A 223 48.57 -40.36 12.10
CA ASN A 223 49.09 -41.67 12.51
C ASN A 223 49.89 -41.61 13.81
N LYS A 224 50.28 -40.41 14.27
CA LYS A 224 50.91 -40.19 15.58
C LYS A 224 49.92 -39.79 16.66
N ASP A 225 48.67 -39.50 16.30
CA ASP A 225 47.63 -39.15 17.26
C ASP A 225 47.10 -40.41 17.97
N GLN A 226 47.33 -40.49 19.28
CA GLN A 226 46.90 -41.62 20.09
C GLN A 226 45.38 -41.82 20.11
N LYS A 227 44.58 -40.75 20.03
CA LYS A 227 43.12 -40.86 20.00
C LYS A 227 42.67 -41.47 18.68
N PHE A 228 43.29 -41.07 17.56
CA PHE A 228 42.98 -41.67 16.27
C PHE A 228 43.40 -43.14 16.20
N LEU A 229 44.59 -43.49 16.70
CA LEU A 229 45.04 -44.89 16.77
C LEU A 229 44.07 -45.75 17.58
N TYR A 230 43.64 -45.26 18.75
CA TYR A 230 42.67 -45.96 19.60
C TYR A 230 41.33 -46.18 18.87
N VAL A 231 40.78 -45.14 18.22
CA VAL A 231 39.54 -45.26 17.45
C VAL A 231 39.69 -46.24 16.28
N ARG A 232 40.85 -46.23 15.60
CA ARG A 232 41.14 -47.18 14.51
C ARG A 232 41.21 -48.62 15.00
N GLU A 233 41.79 -48.86 16.17
CA GLU A 233 41.78 -50.20 16.79
C GLU A 233 40.36 -50.66 17.13
N LEU A 234 39.53 -49.79 17.71
CA LEU A 234 38.13 -50.10 17.99
C LEU A 234 37.34 -50.49 16.73
N LEU A 235 37.54 -49.76 15.63
CA LEU A 235 36.93 -50.09 14.34
C LEU A 235 37.43 -51.43 13.79
N ASN A 236 38.73 -51.72 13.91
CA ASN A 236 39.30 -53.01 13.52
C ASN A 236 38.74 -54.18 14.34
N PHE A 237 38.41 -53.98 15.63
CA PHE A 237 37.74 -55.03 16.43
C PHE A 237 36.36 -55.39 15.87
N LYS A 238 35.60 -54.38 15.43
CA LYS A 238 34.30 -54.59 14.78
C LYS A 238 34.46 -55.33 13.45
N GLU A 239 35.42 -54.91 12.63
CA GLU A 239 35.60 -55.47 11.28
C GLU A 239 36.21 -56.87 11.28
N LYS A 240 37.19 -57.16 12.16
CA LYS A 240 37.88 -58.46 12.19
C LYS A 240 37.25 -59.51 13.10
N ARG A 241 36.59 -59.10 14.18
CA ARG A 241 36.00 -60.04 15.16
C ARG A 241 34.48 -59.96 15.22
N GLY A 242 33.85 -59.07 14.46
CA GLY A 242 32.40 -58.86 14.48
C GLY A 242 31.89 -58.25 15.80
N ILE A 243 32.80 -57.75 16.64
CA ILE A 243 32.47 -57.26 17.99
C ILE A 243 32.27 -55.76 17.93
N ASP A 244 31.02 -55.31 18.00
CA ASP A 244 30.70 -53.89 18.16
C ASP A 244 30.96 -53.46 19.61
N VAL A 245 32.13 -52.88 19.85
CA VAL A 245 32.57 -52.45 21.18
C VAL A 245 31.62 -51.40 21.78
N LEU A 246 30.98 -50.58 20.95
CA LEU A 246 30.02 -49.58 21.41
C LEU A 246 28.75 -50.24 21.97
N GLU A 247 28.25 -51.26 21.27
CA GLU A 247 27.09 -52.03 21.71
C GLU A 247 27.39 -52.82 23.01
N LEU A 248 28.61 -53.36 23.13
CA LEU A 248 29.07 -54.01 24.36
C LEU A 248 29.16 -53.05 25.54
N MET A 249 29.75 -51.87 25.36
CA MET A 249 29.83 -50.86 26.43
C MET A 249 28.42 -50.44 26.88
N GLN A 250 27.48 -50.23 25.95
CA GLN A 250 26.08 -49.91 26.26
C GLN A 250 25.37 -51.04 27.02
N LYS A 251 25.62 -52.31 26.67
CA LYS A 251 25.06 -53.47 27.39
C LYS A 251 25.66 -53.62 28.80
N ILE A 252 26.96 -53.36 28.97
CA ILE A 252 27.62 -53.36 30.29
C ILE A 252 27.06 -52.25 31.17
N ASP A 253 26.92 -51.03 30.64
CA ASP A 253 26.37 -49.90 31.39
C ASP A 253 24.92 -50.18 31.85
N LYS A 254 24.07 -50.70 30.95
CA LYS A 254 22.71 -51.12 31.30
C LYS A 254 22.70 -52.23 32.38
N LYS A 255 23.60 -53.20 32.32
CA LYS A 255 23.72 -54.24 33.35
C LYS A 255 24.23 -53.69 34.70
N GLN A 256 25.18 -52.76 34.70
CA GLN A 256 25.66 -52.11 35.92
C GLN A 256 24.57 -51.25 36.57
N ILE A 257 23.73 -50.61 35.76
CA ILE A 257 22.57 -49.83 36.23
C ILE A 257 21.50 -50.76 36.83
N LEU A 258 21.22 -51.92 36.21
CA LEU A 258 20.28 -52.92 36.75
C LEU A 258 20.78 -53.62 38.03
N ASN A 259 22.08 -53.93 38.15
CA ASN A 259 22.67 -54.51 39.37
C ASN A 259 22.78 -53.51 40.53
N LYS A 260 22.58 -52.21 40.31
CA LYS A 260 22.48 -51.18 41.36
C LYS A 260 21.04 -50.93 41.83
N MET A 261 20.05 -51.52 41.15
CA MET A 261 18.62 -51.40 41.45
C MET A 261 17.96 -52.70 41.96
N ALA A 262 18.76 -53.75 42.19
CA ALA A 262 18.39 -54.98 42.90
C ALA A 262 19.18 -55.07 44.22
#